data_AF-A0A7C9PH84-F1
#
_entry.id   AF-A0A7C9PH84-F1
#
_cell.length_a   1.000
_cell.length_b   1.000
_cell.length_c   1.000
_cell.angle_alpha   90.00
_cell.angle_beta   90.00
_cell.angle_gamma   90.00
#
_symmetry.space_group_name_H-M   'P 1'
#
loop_
_entity.id
_entity.type
_entity.pdbx_description
1 polymer ?
#
loop_
_entity_poly.entity_id
_entity_poly.type
_entity_poly.pdbx_seq_one_letter_code
_entity_poly.pdbx_strand_id
1 'polypeptide(L)'
;MHTAEHTDLQAQLAALQARVARAEARGEVENLFSNYMHLHNGYADEQIIDLWVKPGTPGMRAQYSNKGLYTNWDSITAYHRGRPQPVGKLLLHYSTTPSIQVAADGQSARGIWIVGGVESGLTDPAQAANAPAFLYEKDLVNGQKVWAHWVAMKYEMHALLQDGVWKIWRFRCFEVFRAPYGRNWIDFAACTEAVPDFQTFHENLAYFGHDGKPVWLPDTDAPAEDFYQAYSTQTAQAVVPRPPAPYATDPETPTA
;
A
#
# COMPACT_ATOMS: atom_id res chain seq x y z
N MET A 1 -26.25 15.99 -46.38
CA MET A 1 -26.86 15.10 -45.37
C MET A 1 -25.87 14.00 -44.98
N HIS A 2 -25.44 13.15 -45.93
CA HIS A 2 -24.52 12.02 -45.64
C HIS A 2 -23.17 12.38 -44.99
N THR A 3 -22.53 13.51 -45.33
CA THR A 3 -21.26 13.91 -44.69
C THR A 3 -21.44 14.28 -43.22
N ALA A 4 -22.56 14.92 -42.88
CA ALA A 4 -22.84 15.31 -41.49
C ALA A 4 -23.17 14.09 -40.62
N GLU A 5 -23.96 13.15 -41.16
CA GLU A 5 -24.24 11.86 -40.52
C GLU A 5 -22.97 11.02 -40.30
N HIS A 6 -22.06 10.99 -41.29
CA HIS A 6 -20.80 10.28 -41.16
C HIS A 6 -19.89 10.89 -40.08
N THR A 7 -19.77 12.22 -40.01
CA THR A 7 -18.99 12.90 -38.97
C THR A 7 -19.57 12.67 -37.58
N ASP A 8 -20.90 12.71 -37.44
CA ASP A 8 -21.57 12.43 -36.17
C ASP A 8 -21.34 10.98 -35.70
N LEU A 9 -21.48 10.01 -36.61
CA LEU A 9 -21.18 8.60 -36.30
C LEU A 9 -19.72 8.38 -35.90
N GLN A 10 -18.76 9.04 -36.56
CA GLN A 10 -17.34 8.97 -36.18
C GLN A 10 -17.09 9.54 -34.79
N ALA A 11 -17.73 10.66 -34.44
CA ALA A 11 -17.62 11.26 -33.11
C ALA A 11 -18.23 10.35 -32.04
N GLN A 12 -19.40 9.75 -32.31
CA GLN A 12 -20.04 8.80 -31.41
C GLN A 12 -19.21 7.52 -31.21
N LEU A 13 -18.60 7.01 -32.29
CA LEU A 13 -17.71 5.85 -32.22
C LEU A 13 -16.48 6.14 -31.36
N ALA A 14 -15.82 7.28 -31.58
CA ALA A 14 -14.66 7.68 -30.78
C ALA A 14 -15.01 7.86 -29.30
N ALA A 15 -16.16 8.48 -29.01
CA ALA A 15 -16.65 8.63 -27.64
C ALA A 15 -16.95 7.28 -26.97
N LEU A 16 -17.52 6.33 -27.72
CA LEU A 16 -17.80 4.98 -27.24
C LEU A 16 -16.50 4.20 -26.98
N GLN A 17 -15.54 4.26 -27.90
CA GLN A 17 -14.23 3.63 -27.76
C GLN A 17 -13.50 4.15 -26.53
N ALA A 18 -13.47 5.47 -26.32
CA ALA A 18 -12.87 6.08 -25.13
C ALA A 18 -13.58 5.64 -23.84
N ARG A 19 -14.91 5.48 -23.87
CA ARG A 19 -15.68 4.98 -22.72
C ARG A 19 -15.37 3.52 -22.40
N VAL A 20 -15.24 2.67 -23.43
CA VAL A 20 -14.86 1.26 -23.29
C VAL A 20 -13.45 1.15 -22.73
N ALA A 21 -12.48 1.86 -23.32
CA ALA A 21 -11.10 1.86 -22.86
C ALA A 21 -10.97 2.27 -21.38
N ARG A 22 -11.72 3.28 -20.92
CA ARG A 22 -11.74 3.66 -19.49
C ARG A 22 -12.39 2.61 -18.59
N ALA A 23 -13.42 1.92 -19.07
CA ALA A 23 -14.05 0.85 -18.32
C ALA A 23 -13.12 -0.37 -18.17
N GLU A 24 -12.39 -0.73 -19.22
CA GLU A 24 -11.36 -1.78 -19.21
C GLU A 24 -10.19 -1.39 -18.30
N ALA A 25 -9.68 -0.17 -18.43
CA ALA A 25 -8.62 0.37 -17.57
C ALA A 25 -8.96 0.29 -16.08
N ARG A 26 -10.22 0.53 -15.69
CA ARG A 26 -10.66 0.37 -14.29
C ARG A 26 -10.37 -1.06 -13.79
N GLY A 27 -10.69 -2.07 -14.60
CA GLY A 27 -10.46 -3.48 -14.25
C GLY A 27 -8.97 -3.83 -14.22
N GLU A 28 -8.18 -3.29 -15.15
CA GLU A 28 -6.73 -3.50 -15.19
C GLU A 28 -6.02 -2.88 -13.98
N VAL A 29 -6.44 -1.68 -13.56
CA VAL A 29 -5.92 -1.01 -12.35
C VAL A 29 -6.34 -1.75 -11.08
N GLU A 30 -7.55 -2.31 -11.03
CA GLU A 30 -7.97 -3.16 -9.92
C GLU A 30 -7.10 -4.44 -9.84
N ASN A 31 -6.86 -5.08 -10.98
CA ASN A 31 -5.98 -6.25 -11.07
C ASN A 31 -4.53 -5.93 -10.70
N LEU A 32 -4.02 -4.75 -11.09
CA LEU A 32 -2.67 -4.30 -10.72
C LEU A 32 -2.48 -4.30 -9.20
N PHE A 33 -3.42 -3.72 -8.44
CA PHE A 33 -3.34 -3.70 -6.98
C PHE A 33 -3.59 -5.07 -6.35
N SER A 34 -4.52 -5.86 -6.91
CA SER A 34 -4.74 -7.25 -6.48
C SER A 34 -3.50 -8.12 -6.67
N ASN A 35 -2.78 -7.96 -7.78
CA ASN A 35 -1.53 -8.66 -8.06
C ASN A 35 -0.42 -8.22 -7.10
N TYR A 36 -0.30 -6.92 -6.81
CA TYR A 36 0.61 -6.41 -5.77
C TYR A 36 0.36 -7.15 -4.45
N MET A 37 -0.89 -7.20 -3.98
CA MET A 37 -1.23 -7.85 -2.70
C MET A 37 -1.01 -9.36 -2.74
N HIS A 38 -1.32 -10.01 -3.86
CA HIS A 38 -1.10 -11.45 -4.03
C HIS A 38 0.39 -11.82 -3.93
N LEU A 39 1.24 -11.08 -4.64
CA LEU A 39 2.70 -11.27 -4.60
C LEU A 39 3.25 -11.00 -3.19
N HIS A 40 2.79 -9.91 -2.56
CA HIS A 40 3.23 -9.53 -1.23
C HIS A 40 2.88 -10.58 -0.17
N ASN A 41 1.66 -11.13 -0.20
CA ASN A 41 1.25 -12.21 0.71
C ASN A 41 2.13 -13.46 0.56
N GLY A 42 2.63 -13.72 -0.65
CA GLY A 42 3.54 -14.82 -0.95
C GLY A 42 5.02 -14.55 -0.63
N TYR A 43 5.36 -13.35 -0.14
CA TYR A 43 6.74 -12.84 -0.04
C TYR A 43 7.47 -12.79 -1.39
N ALA A 44 6.73 -12.72 -2.50
CA ALA A 44 7.28 -12.61 -3.85
C ALA A 44 7.56 -11.15 -4.25
N ASP A 45 7.99 -10.33 -3.29
CA ASP A 45 8.11 -8.88 -3.45
C ASP A 45 9.08 -8.47 -4.57
N GLU A 46 10.09 -9.27 -4.90
CA GLU A 46 10.95 -8.96 -6.06
C GLU A 46 10.15 -8.82 -7.37
N GLN A 47 9.06 -9.57 -7.53
CA GLN A 47 8.17 -9.46 -8.70
C GLN A 47 7.31 -8.18 -8.66
N ILE A 48 7.12 -7.56 -7.49
CA ILE A 48 6.40 -6.29 -7.34
C ILE A 48 7.17 -5.15 -8.02
N ILE A 49 8.49 -5.25 -8.12
CA ILE A 49 9.35 -4.25 -8.77
C ILE A 49 8.87 -3.97 -10.21
N ASP A 50 8.45 -5.01 -10.93
CA ASP A 50 7.94 -4.89 -12.31
C ASP A 50 6.56 -4.24 -12.40
N LEU A 51 5.83 -4.12 -11.28
CA LEU A 51 4.53 -3.43 -11.24
C LEU A 51 4.67 -1.91 -11.20
N TRP A 52 5.84 -1.39 -10.82
CA TRP A 52 6.11 0.04 -10.76
C TRP A 52 6.44 0.61 -12.15
N VAL A 53 6.18 1.91 -12.32
CA VAL A 53 6.65 2.67 -13.48
C VAL A 53 8.19 2.59 -13.60
N LYS A 54 8.71 2.75 -14.83
CA LYS A 54 10.15 2.69 -15.12
C LYS A 54 10.98 3.71 -14.31
N PRO A 55 12.26 3.40 -14.04
CA PRO A 55 13.21 4.36 -13.47
C PRO A 55 13.19 5.71 -14.19
N GLY A 56 13.20 6.80 -13.42
CA GLY A 56 13.21 8.17 -13.95
C GLY A 56 11.83 8.73 -14.36
N THR A 57 10.75 7.95 -14.26
CA THR A 57 9.38 8.48 -14.50
C THR A 57 9.07 9.63 -13.52
N PRO A 58 8.79 10.86 -14.01
CA PRO A 58 8.51 12.02 -13.16
C PRO A 58 7.33 11.80 -12.20
N GLY A 59 7.42 12.38 -11.01
CA GLY A 59 6.34 12.37 -10.02
C GLY A 59 6.09 11.02 -9.33
N MET A 60 6.93 10.00 -9.56
CA MET A 60 6.84 8.74 -8.83
C MET A 60 7.12 8.94 -7.35
N ARG A 61 6.35 8.27 -6.48
CA ARG A 61 6.62 8.29 -5.04
C ARG A 61 5.90 7.18 -4.27
N ALA A 62 6.46 6.80 -3.13
CA ALA A 62 5.81 5.92 -2.17
C ALA A 62 5.91 6.52 -0.76
N GLN A 63 4.88 6.34 0.06
CA GLN A 63 4.92 6.60 1.49
C GLN A 63 4.28 5.44 2.25
N TYR A 64 5.04 4.81 3.14
CA TYR A 64 4.53 3.76 4.03
C TYR A 64 4.26 4.36 5.40
N SER A 65 2.98 4.40 5.79
CA SER A 65 2.52 5.03 7.05
C SER A 65 3.08 6.46 7.18
N ASN A 66 3.74 6.79 8.29
CA ASN A 66 4.33 8.12 8.49
C ASN A 66 5.86 8.12 8.41
N LYS A 67 6.49 7.05 7.89
CA LYS A 67 7.95 6.89 7.86
C LYS A 67 8.67 8.04 7.15
N GLY A 68 8.16 8.41 5.99
CA GLY A 68 8.77 9.39 5.08
C GLY A 68 8.50 9.05 3.62
N LEU A 69 9.02 9.87 2.71
CA LEU A 69 8.76 9.77 1.29
C LEU A 69 9.92 9.12 0.54
N TYR A 70 9.60 8.12 -0.27
CA TYR A 70 10.46 7.56 -1.31
C TYR A 70 10.08 8.23 -2.64
N THR A 71 11.03 8.79 -3.36
CA THR A 71 10.81 9.71 -4.49
C THR A 71 11.46 9.24 -5.80
N ASN A 72 12.19 8.14 -5.75
CA ASN A 72 12.84 7.57 -6.92
C ASN A 72 12.71 6.04 -6.92
N TRP A 73 13.00 5.45 -8.08
CA TRP A 73 12.78 4.02 -8.29
C TRP A 73 13.64 3.16 -7.37
N ASP A 74 14.88 3.56 -7.10
CA ASP A 74 15.77 2.81 -6.23
C ASP A 74 15.30 2.80 -4.78
N SER A 75 14.89 3.95 -4.25
CA SER A 75 14.40 4.06 -2.87
C SER A 75 13.04 3.36 -2.69
N ILE A 76 12.14 3.45 -3.68
CA ILE A 76 10.87 2.73 -3.69
C ILE A 76 11.08 1.21 -3.72
N THR A 77 11.93 0.73 -4.62
CA THR A 77 12.10 -0.71 -4.85
C THR A 77 13.03 -1.37 -3.83
N ALA A 78 13.85 -0.60 -3.10
CA ALA A 78 14.67 -1.12 -2.01
C ALA A 78 13.85 -1.91 -0.97
N TYR A 79 12.60 -1.50 -0.69
CA TYR A 79 11.70 -2.21 0.21
C TYR A 79 11.37 -3.64 -0.28
N HIS A 80 11.39 -3.87 -1.58
CA HIS A 80 10.95 -5.11 -2.22
C HIS A 80 12.10 -6.07 -2.58
N ARG A 81 13.34 -5.58 -2.64
CA ARG A 81 14.52 -6.36 -3.05
C ARG A 81 14.96 -7.35 -1.97
N GLY A 82 15.29 -8.57 -2.36
CA GLY A 82 15.88 -9.57 -1.47
C GLY A 82 14.97 -9.98 -0.30
N ARG A 83 13.65 -9.79 -0.42
CA ARG A 83 12.71 -10.17 0.64
C ARG A 83 12.73 -11.70 0.81
N PRO A 84 13.02 -12.21 2.02
CA PRO A 84 13.01 -13.64 2.25
C PRO A 84 11.57 -14.18 2.31
N GLN A 85 11.41 -15.48 2.05
CA GLN A 85 10.16 -16.23 2.26
C GLN A 85 10.31 -17.17 3.49
N PRO A 86 10.19 -16.65 4.72
CA PRO A 86 10.49 -17.41 5.92
C PRO A 86 9.41 -18.44 6.30
N VAL A 87 9.86 -19.63 6.69
CA VAL A 87 8.98 -20.68 7.26
C VAL A 87 8.33 -20.18 8.56
N GLY A 88 7.03 -20.48 8.72
CA GLY A 88 6.28 -20.15 9.94
C GLY A 88 5.84 -18.69 10.04
N LYS A 89 6.02 -17.90 8.98
CA LYS A 89 5.48 -16.54 8.90
C LYS A 89 4.27 -16.51 7.99
N LEU A 90 3.32 -15.66 8.36
CA LEU A 90 2.11 -15.45 7.59
C LEU A 90 1.96 -13.95 7.37
N LEU A 91 1.87 -13.58 6.11
CA LEU A 91 1.46 -12.27 5.66
C LEU A 91 0.20 -12.47 4.83
N LEU A 92 -0.91 -11.91 5.31
CA LEU A 92 -2.17 -12.00 4.60
C LEU A 92 -2.82 -10.62 4.62
N HIS A 93 -2.72 -9.94 3.50
CA HIS A 93 -3.43 -8.71 3.17
C HIS A 93 -4.46 -9.03 2.09
N TYR A 94 -5.73 -8.86 2.42
CA TYR A 94 -6.81 -8.90 1.43
C TYR A 94 -7.35 -7.48 1.22
N SER A 95 -7.56 -7.12 -0.04
CA SER A 95 -8.12 -5.83 -0.43
C SER A 95 -9.63 -5.93 -0.64
N THR A 96 -10.34 -4.86 -0.32
CA THR A 96 -11.79 -4.74 -0.47
C THR A 96 -12.18 -3.31 -0.83
N THR A 97 -13.44 -3.14 -1.22
CA THR A 97 -14.08 -1.84 -1.48
C THR A 97 -13.27 -0.90 -2.39
N PRO A 98 -12.84 -1.36 -3.59
CA PRO A 98 -12.07 -0.52 -4.50
C PRO A 98 -12.90 0.68 -4.97
N SER A 99 -12.38 1.88 -4.76
CA SER A 99 -12.88 3.12 -5.36
C SER A 99 -11.86 3.61 -6.36
N ILE A 100 -12.11 3.38 -7.66
CA ILE A 100 -11.16 3.63 -8.74
C ILE A 100 -11.77 4.62 -9.73
N GLN A 101 -11.03 5.67 -10.05
CA GLN A 101 -11.36 6.66 -11.06
C GLN A 101 -10.24 6.72 -12.11
N VAL A 102 -10.57 6.41 -13.35
CA VAL A 102 -9.70 6.61 -14.50
C VAL A 102 -9.90 8.03 -15.03
N ALA A 103 -8.80 8.72 -15.37
CA ALA A 103 -8.83 10.03 -16.00
C ALA A 103 -9.63 10.03 -17.32
N ALA A 104 -10.21 11.18 -17.70
CA ALA A 104 -10.95 11.29 -18.95
C ALA A 104 -10.10 10.98 -20.20
N ASP A 105 -8.81 11.33 -20.15
CA ASP A 105 -7.80 11.04 -21.19
C ASP A 105 -7.34 9.57 -21.22
N GLY A 106 -7.72 8.76 -20.22
CA GLY A 106 -7.34 7.36 -20.09
C GLY A 106 -5.85 7.11 -19.81
N GLN A 107 -5.06 8.12 -19.44
CA GLN A 107 -3.60 7.98 -19.24
C GLN A 107 -3.21 7.73 -17.78
N SER A 108 -4.06 8.09 -16.83
CA SER A 108 -3.84 7.88 -15.41
C SER A 108 -5.10 7.37 -14.71
N ALA A 109 -4.93 6.76 -13.53
CA ALA A 109 -6.02 6.41 -12.65
C ALA A 109 -5.64 6.68 -11.20
N ARG A 110 -6.63 6.95 -10.35
CA ARG A 110 -6.49 7.02 -8.90
C ARG A 110 -7.40 5.98 -8.28
N GLY A 111 -6.89 5.28 -7.27
CA GLY A 111 -7.65 4.25 -6.59
C GLY A 111 -7.43 4.28 -5.08
N ILE A 112 -8.46 3.88 -4.36
CA ILE A 112 -8.39 3.63 -2.91
C ILE A 112 -8.94 2.24 -2.60
N TRP A 113 -8.25 1.53 -1.71
CA TRP A 113 -8.65 0.22 -1.22
C TRP A 113 -8.62 0.20 0.30
N ILE A 114 -9.57 -0.53 0.90
CA ILE A 114 -9.46 -0.95 2.30
C ILE A 114 -8.78 -2.30 2.31
N VAL A 115 -7.71 -2.43 3.08
CA VAL A 115 -6.93 -3.64 3.22
C VAL A 115 -6.94 -4.08 4.67
N GLY A 116 -7.12 -5.37 4.89
CA GLY A 116 -7.03 -5.95 6.22
C GLY A 116 -6.40 -7.34 6.19
N GLY A 117 -6.07 -7.82 7.38
CA GLY A 117 -5.72 -9.20 7.62
C GLY A 117 -4.73 -9.35 8.76
N VAL A 118 -3.70 -10.16 8.55
CA VAL A 118 -2.78 -10.55 9.61
C VAL A 118 -1.33 -10.52 9.15
N GLU A 119 -0.47 -10.16 10.09
CA GLU A 119 0.97 -10.34 9.98
C GLU A 119 1.43 -11.15 11.18
N SER A 120 2.20 -12.20 10.93
CA SER A 120 2.67 -13.04 12.02
C SER A 120 3.99 -13.73 11.75
N GLY A 121 4.63 -14.15 12.84
CA GLY A 121 5.59 -15.23 12.85
C GLY A 121 6.19 -15.45 14.22
N LEU A 122 7.15 -16.37 14.25
CA LEU A 122 7.87 -16.72 15.46
C LEU A 122 9.16 -15.90 15.58
N THR A 123 9.56 -15.66 16.83
CA THR A 123 10.77 -14.92 17.18
C THR A 123 11.53 -15.64 18.28
N ASP A 124 12.84 -15.76 18.14
CA ASP A 124 13.70 -16.27 19.20
C ASP A 124 13.53 -15.45 20.50
N PRO A 125 13.35 -16.07 21.68
CA PRO A 125 13.11 -15.33 22.92
C PRO A 125 14.18 -14.28 23.27
N ALA A 126 15.45 -14.53 22.96
CA ALA A 126 16.52 -13.56 23.22
C ALA A 126 16.44 -12.36 22.28
N GLN A 127 15.99 -12.55 21.04
CA GLN A 127 15.72 -11.46 20.11
C GLN A 127 14.45 -10.69 20.49
N ALA A 128 13.40 -11.37 20.92
CA ALA A 128 12.14 -10.75 21.34
C ALA A 128 12.32 -9.78 22.50
N ALA A 129 13.30 -10.02 23.38
CA ALA A 129 13.63 -9.14 24.50
C ALA A 129 14.06 -7.72 24.08
N ASN A 130 14.43 -7.51 22.81
CA ASN A 130 14.81 -6.21 22.26
C ASN A 130 13.62 -5.38 21.76
N ALA A 131 12.39 -5.89 21.88
CA ALA A 131 11.17 -5.16 21.54
C ALA A 131 10.19 -5.15 22.73
N PRO A 132 9.25 -4.19 22.78
CA PRO A 132 8.28 -4.12 23.87
C PRO A 132 7.51 -5.44 24.03
N ALA A 133 7.48 -5.97 25.25
CA ALA A 133 6.88 -7.28 25.54
C ALA A 133 5.41 -7.39 25.12
N PHE A 134 4.68 -6.26 25.13
CA PHE A 134 3.28 -6.20 24.73
C PHE A 134 3.03 -6.45 23.24
N LEU A 135 4.07 -6.56 22.41
CA LEU A 135 3.97 -6.92 20.99
C LEU A 135 3.89 -8.42 20.74
N TYR A 136 4.16 -9.23 21.75
CA TYR A 136 4.15 -10.68 21.65
C TYR A 136 2.99 -11.26 22.43
N GLU A 137 2.48 -12.40 21.98
CA GLU A 137 1.55 -13.20 22.76
C GLU A 137 2.24 -13.73 24.02
N LYS A 138 1.41 -14.04 25.02
CA LYS A 138 1.88 -14.54 26.32
C LYS A 138 2.54 -15.92 26.17
N ASP A 139 1.90 -16.78 25.39
CA ASP A 139 2.32 -18.16 25.20
C ASP A 139 3.43 -18.28 24.15
N LEU A 140 4.25 -19.32 24.31
CA LEU A 140 5.25 -19.71 23.34
C LEU A 140 4.69 -20.77 22.39
N VAL A 141 5.11 -20.72 21.13
CA VAL A 141 4.87 -21.79 20.16
C VAL A 141 6.22 -22.33 19.74
N ASN A 142 6.43 -23.64 19.88
CA ASN A 142 7.70 -24.31 19.61
C ASN A 142 8.89 -23.68 20.35
N GLY A 143 8.67 -23.21 21.58
CA GLY A 143 9.69 -22.52 22.39
C GLY A 143 10.04 -21.10 21.92
N GLN A 144 9.38 -20.59 20.88
CA GLN A 144 9.58 -19.24 20.34
C GLN A 144 8.48 -18.28 20.78
N LYS A 145 8.82 -16.99 20.84
CA LYS A 145 7.85 -15.91 21.06
C LYS A 145 6.99 -15.73 19.83
N VAL A 146 5.69 -15.51 20.05
CA VAL A 146 4.72 -15.35 18.97
C VAL A 146 4.46 -13.87 18.75
N TRP A 147 4.81 -13.38 17.57
CA TRP A 147 4.36 -12.08 17.08
C TRP A 147 3.23 -12.34 16.09
N ALA A 148 1.98 -12.19 16.51
CA ALA A 148 0.82 -12.37 15.65
C ALA A 148 -0.09 -11.15 15.79
N HIS A 149 -0.34 -10.45 14.70
CA HIS A 149 -0.98 -9.14 14.72
C HIS A 149 -2.13 -9.09 13.73
N TRP A 150 -3.26 -8.54 14.17
CA TRP A 150 -4.27 -7.98 13.28
C TRP A 150 -3.76 -6.68 12.71
N VAL A 151 -3.97 -6.48 11.42
CA VAL A 151 -3.62 -5.23 10.74
C VAL A 151 -4.74 -4.80 9.81
N ALA A 152 -5.03 -3.51 9.80
CA ALA A 152 -5.91 -2.90 8.83
C ALA A 152 -5.34 -1.56 8.38
N MET A 153 -5.53 -1.26 7.11
CA MET A 153 -4.93 -0.12 6.43
C MET A 153 -5.79 0.30 5.24
N LYS A 154 -5.61 1.53 4.79
CA LYS A 154 -6.11 1.98 3.49
C LYS A 154 -4.91 2.21 2.59
N TYR A 155 -5.08 1.95 1.30
CA TYR A 155 -4.08 2.30 0.30
C TYR A 155 -4.67 3.31 -0.67
N GLU A 156 -3.91 4.36 -0.95
CA GLU A 156 -4.10 5.20 -2.13
C GLU A 156 -3.04 4.81 -3.15
N MET A 157 -3.47 4.55 -4.39
CA MET A 157 -2.57 4.27 -5.50
C MET A 157 -2.93 5.16 -6.68
N HIS A 158 -1.92 5.80 -7.27
CA HIS A 158 -2.04 6.38 -8.58
C HIS A 158 -1.38 5.44 -9.58
N ALA A 159 -2.09 5.13 -10.66
CA ALA A 159 -1.59 4.32 -11.75
C ALA A 159 -1.35 5.19 -12.98
N LEU A 160 -0.34 4.82 -13.76
CA LEU A 160 0.02 5.46 -15.02
C LEU A 160 0.03 4.40 -16.13
N LEU A 161 -0.58 4.72 -17.28
CA LEU A 161 -0.44 3.90 -18.47
C LEU A 161 0.94 4.14 -19.09
N GLN A 162 1.80 3.12 -19.08
CA GLN A 162 3.15 3.20 -19.63
C GLN A 162 3.38 2.03 -20.58
N ASP A 163 3.71 2.34 -21.84
CA ASP A 163 3.89 1.37 -22.92
C ASP A 163 2.72 0.40 -23.09
N GLY A 164 1.49 0.92 -22.94
CA GLY A 164 0.27 0.12 -23.07
C GLY A 164 -0.05 -0.76 -21.86
N VAL A 165 0.67 -0.63 -20.75
CA VAL A 165 0.43 -1.39 -19.50
C VAL A 165 0.25 -0.44 -18.33
N TRP A 166 -0.75 -0.67 -17.48
CA TRP A 166 -0.93 0.07 -16.24
C TRP A 166 0.15 -0.29 -15.21
N LYS A 167 0.78 0.73 -14.64
CA LYS A 167 1.85 0.60 -13.64
C LYS A 167 1.56 1.46 -12.41
N ILE A 168 2.10 1.04 -11.27
CA ILE A 168 2.05 1.81 -10.03
C ILE A 168 2.96 3.03 -10.21
N TRP A 169 2.38 4.22 -10.01
CA TRP A 169 3.07 5.49 -10.15
C TRP A 169 3.24 6.17 -8.79
N ARG A 170 2.19 6.18 -7.97
CA ARG A 170 2.24 6.66 -6.59
C ARG A 170 1.55 5.70 -5.66
N PHE A 171 2.03 5.64 -4.43
CA PHE A 171 1.52 4.69 -3.46
C PHE A 171 1.59 5.26 -2.05
N ARG A 172 0.49 5.15 -1.31
CA ARG A 172 0.44 5.59 0.08
C ARG A 172 -0.32 4.61 0.94
N CYS A 173 0.33 4.13 2.00
CA CYS A 173 -0.29 3.33 3.04
C CYS A 173 -0.76 4.23 4.19
N PHE A 174 -1.99 4.03 4.63
CA PHE A 174 -2.62 4.68 5.77
C PHE A 174 -3.01 3.62 6.80
N GLU A 175 -2.17 3.35 7.80
CA GLU A 175 -2.48 2.33 8.81
C GLU A 175 -3.70 2.74 9.64
N VAL A 176 -4.78 1.96 9.55
CA VAL A 176 -6.01 2.19 10.30
C VAL A 176 -5.86 1.70 11.72
N PHE A 177 -5.41 0.46 11.93
CA PHE A 177 -5.04 -0.03 13.25
C PHE A 177 -4.16 -1.27 13.14
N ARG A 178 -3.49 -1.57 14.24
CA ARG A 178 -2.82 -2.83 14.50
C ARG A 178 -3.08 -3.27 15.93
N ALA A 179 -3.05 -4.57 16.20
CA ALA A 179 -3.03 -5.10 17.56
C ALA A 179 -2.49 -6.55 17.58
N PRO A 180 -1.80 -6.98 18.65
CA PRO A 180 -1.55 -8.39 18.90
C PRO A 180 -2.87 -9.19 18.86
N TYR A 181 -2.81 -10.40 18.34
CA TYR A 181 -3.97 -11.26 18.13
C TYR A 181 -4.81 -11.45 19.41
N GLY A 182 -4.14 -11.68 20.54
CA GLY A 182 -4.77 -11.89 21.85
C GLY A 182 -5.19 -10.61 22.59
N ARG A 183 -5.01 -9.42 21.98
CA ARG A 183 -5.26 -8.12 22.63
C ARG A 183 -6.30 -7.29 21.86
N ASN A 184 -7.21 -6.65 22.59
CA ASN A 184 -8.18 -5.71 22.01
C ASN A 184 -7.45 -4.47 21.43
N TRP A 185 -7.78 -4.09 20.19
CA TRP A 185 -7.19 -2.93 19.50
C TRP A 185 -7.42 -1.59 20.21
N ILE A 186 -8.51 -1.44 20.99
CA ILE A 186 -8.77 -0.21 21.75
C ILE A 186 -7.75 -0.04 22.88
N ASP A 187 -7.52 -1.11 23.64
CA ASP A 187 -6.54 -1.12 24.72
C ASP A 187 -5.10 -1.03 24.18
N PHE A 188 -4.84 -1.67 23.03
CA PHE A 188 -3.54 -1.54 22.37
C PHE A 188 -3.28 -0.09 21.92
N ALA A 189 -4.24 0.55 21.26
CA ALA A 189 -4.09 1.95 20.82
C ALA A 189 -3.82 2.91 21.99
N ALA A 190 -4.58 2.81 23.08
CA ALA A 190 -4.34 3.64 24.28
C ALA A 190 -2.95 3.39 24.88
N CYS A 191 -2.48 2.13 24.88
CA CYS A 191 -1.16 1.76 25.36
C CYS A 191 -0.04 2.33 24.47
N THR A 192 -0.21 2.29 23.15
CA THR A 192 0.81 2.73 22.19
C THR A 192 0.91 4.25 22.12
N GLU A 193 -0.21 4.97 22.26
CA GLU A 193 -0.22 6.44 22.37
C GLU A 193 0.59 6.94 23.58
N ALA A 194 0.62 6.17 24.67
CA ALA A 194 1.38 6.51 25.86
C ALA A 194 2.89 6.19 25.75
N VAL A 195 3.35 5.58 24.65
CA VAL A 195 4.74 5.14 24.46
C VAL A 195 5.34 5.84 23.23
N PRO A 196 6.01 6.99 23.40
CA PRO A 196 6.55 7.76 22.27
C PRO A 196 7.48 6.96 21.34
N ASP A 197 8.37 6.15 21.91
CA ASP A 197 9.32 5.33 21.16
C ASP A 197 8.63 4.23 20.34
N PHE A 198 7.41 3.84 20.72
CA PHE A 198 6.65 2.85 19.97
C PHE A 198 6.22 3.37 18.61
N GLN A 199 5.83 4.65 18.51
CA GLN A 199 5.41 5.22 17.24
C GLN A 199 6.56 5.16 16.22
N THR A 200 7.75 5.56 16.64
CA THR A 200 8.97 5.46 15.81
C THR A 200 9.32 4.00 15.49
N PHE A 201 9.27 3.09 16.46
CA PHE A 201 9.49 1.66 16.21
C PHE A 201 8.52 1.13 15.13
N HIS A 202 7.23 1.43 15.30
CA HIS A 202 6.16 0.93 14.48
C HIS A 202 6.24 1.45 13.04
N GLU A 203 6.44 2.75 12.87
CA GLU A 203 6.55 3.38 11.56
C GLU A 203 7.80 2.96 10.80
N ASN A 204 8.84 2.50 11.50
CA ASN A 204 10.08 2.03 10.89
C ASN A 204 10.07 0.52 10.60
N LEU A 205 9.16 -0.26 11.18
CA LEU A 205 9.20 -1.72 11.08
C LEU A 205 8.70 -2.19 9.70
N ALA A 206 9.55 -2.88 8.95
CA ALA A 206 9.15 -3.51 7.69
C ALA A 206 8.47 -4.87 7.93
N TYR A 207 9.12 -5.73 8.72
CA TYR A 207 8.63 -7.06 9.12
C TYR A 207 9.57 -7.66 10.18
N PHE A 208 9.23 -8.82 10.72
CA PHE A 208 10.17 -9.64 11.50
C PHE A 208 10.79 -10.73 10.62
N GLY A 209 12.10 -10.70 10.46
CA GLY A 209 12.90 -11.64 9.65
C GLY A 209 12.80 -13.11 10.08
N HIS A 210 13.48 -13.97 9.31
CA HIS A 210 13.47 -15.42 9.52
C HIS A 210 14.05 -15.84 10.88
N ASP A 211 15.04 -15.09 11.36
CA ASP A 211 15.67 -15.26 12.67
C ASP A 211 14.88 -14.60 13.82
N GLY A 212 13.67 -14.09 13.52
CA GLY A 212 12.85 -13.37 14.48
C GLY A 212 13.31 -11.94 14.74
N LYS A 213 14.32 -11.41 14.05
CA LYS A 213 14.76 -10.04 14.26
C LYS A 213 13.85 -9.04 13.53
N PRO A 214 13.57 -7.87 14.11
CA PRO A 214 12.99 -6.76 13.37
C PRO A 214 13.84 -6.42 12.14
N VAL A 215 13.20 -6.30 10.98
CA VAL A 215 13.76 -5.71 9.77
C VAL A 215 13.09 -4.37 9.59
N TRP A 216 13.91 -3.34 9.37
CA TRP A 216 13.45 -1.96 9.25
C TRP A 216 13.22 -1.57 7.80
N LEU A 217 12.30 -0.63 7.58
CA LEU A 217 12.12 0.04 6.31
C LEU A 217 13.42 0.76 5.91
N PRO A 218 13.74 0.80 4.61
CA PRO A 218 14.88 1.56 4.13
C PRO A 218 14.72 3.06 4.44
N ASP A 219 15.85 3.78 4.45
CA ASP A 219 15.85 5.23 4.63
C ASP A 219 15.07 5.93 3.51
N THR A 220 14.37 6.99 3.89
CA THR A 220 13.53 7.79 3.00
C THR A 220 14.29 8.97 2.43
N ASP A 221 13.93 9.41 1.22
CA ASP A 221 14.58 10.54 0.55
C ASP A 221 14.19 11.89 1.16
N ALA A 222 12.97 11.97 1.72
CA ALA A 222 12.42 13.17 2.33
C ALA A 222 11.48 12.82 3.52
N PRO A 223 11.15 13.80 4.38
CA PRO A 223 10.11 13.63 5.39
C PRO A 223 8.75 13.26 4.77
N ALA A 224 7.84 12.72 5.60
CA ALA A 224 6.49 12.40 5.15
C ALA A 224 5.78 13.67 4.65
N GLU A 225 4.98 13.54 3.57
CA GLU A 225 4.24 14.69 3.02
C GLU A 225 3.24 15.23 4.05
N ASP A 226 2.62 14.31 4.79
CA ASP A 226 1.63 14.57 5.81
C ASP A 226 1.53 13.38 6.77
N PHE A 227 1.02 13.69 7.96
CA PHE A 227 0.82 12.73 9.03
C PHE A 227 -0.60 12.13 8.96
N TYR A 228 -0.68 10.80 9.07
CA TYR A 228 -1.93 10.08 9.24
C TYR A 228 -1.95 9.38 10.60
N GLN A 229 -2.93 9.77 11.42
CA GLN A 229 -3.16 9.16 12.72
C GLN A 229 -3.92 7.84 12.53
N ALA A 230 -3.31 6.73 12.92
CA ALA A 230 -4.00 5.47 13.11
C ALA A 230 -5.08 5.59 14.20
N TYR A 231 -5.93 4.58 14.35
CA TYR A 231 -6.99 4.53 15.35
C TYR A 231 -6.49 4.98 16.72
N SER A 232 -7.26 5.86 17.33
CA SER A 232 -6.91 6.54 18.57
C SER A 232 -8.14 6.61 19.46
N THR A 233 -7.92 6.55 20.77
CA THR A 233 -8.99 6.73 21.76
C THR A 233 -9.30 8.20 22.02
N GLN A 234 -8.46 9.10 21.51
CA GLN A 234 -8.48 10.54 21.78
C GLN A 234 -8.89 11.38 20.57
N THR A 235 -8.94 10.79 19.38
CA THR A 235 -9.25 11.51 18.13
C THR A 235 -10.33 10.81 17.32
N ALA A 236 -11.08 11.60 16.54
CA ALA A 236 -12.09 11.07 15.64
C ALA A 236 -11.45 10.62 14.31
N GLN A 237 -12.01 9.57 13.71
CA GLN A 237 -11.62 9.13 12.37
C GLN A 237 -12.02 10.18 11.32
N ALA A 238 -11.15 10.39 10.33
CA ALA A 238 -11.38 11.30 9.22
C ALA A 238 -11.51 10.54 7.89
N VAL A 239 -12.17 11.16 6.91
CA VAL A 239 -12.27 10.65 5.54
C VAL A 239 -10.97 10.96 4.79
N VAL A 240 -9.94 10.14 5.06
CA VAL A 240 -8.61 10.22 4.47
C VAL A 240 -8.15 8.80 4.12
N PRO A 241 -7.66 8.53 2.91
CA PRO A 241 -7.74 9.40 1.73
C PRO A 241 -9.21 9.60 1.29
N ARG A 242 -9.49 10.67 0.56
CA ARG A 242 -10.83 10.91 0.02
C ARG A 242 -11.02 10.07 -1.25
N PRO A 243 -12.19 9.41 -1.46
CA PRO A 243 -12.51 8.75 -2.71
C PRO A 243 -12.19 9.63 -3.93
N PRO A 244 -11.55 9.09 -4.98
CA PRO A 244 -11.14 9.90 -6.11
C PRO A 244 -12.36 10.45 -6.85
N ALA A 245 -12.39 11.77 -7.06
CA ALA A 245 -13.41 12.43 -7.88
C ALA A 245 -13.05 12.33 -9.37
N PRO A 246 -14.03 12.38 -10.30
CA PRO A 246 -13.76 12.47 -11.73
C PRO A 246 -12.81 13.61 -12.08
N TYR A 247 -11.85 13.33 -12.97
CA TYR A 247 -10.84 14.31 -13.39
C TYR A 247 -10.46 14.10 -14.86
N ALA A 248 -10.00 15.18 -15.51
CA ALA A 248 -9.70 15.16 -16.93
C ALA A 248 -8.35 14.49 -17.23
N THR A 249 -7.30 14.99 -16.60
CA THR A 249 -5.91 14.55 -16.71
C THR A 249 -5.21 14.74 -15.35
N ASP A 250 -4.16 13.98 -15.03
CA ASP A 250 -3.33 14.27 -13.85
C ASP A 250 -2.23 15.27 -14.26
N PRO A 251 -2.06 16.40 -13.56
CA PRO A 251 -1.14 17.48 -13.99
C PRO A 251 0.33 17.08 -13.98
N GLU A 252 0.69 16.03 -13.25
CA GLU A 252 2.05 15.49 -13.21
C GLU A 252 2.23 14.32 -14.19
N THR A 253 1.20 13.96 -14.97
CA THR A 253 1.32 12.92 -16.02
C THR A 253 2.45 13.31 -16.97
N PRO A 254 3.49 12.47 -17.14
CA PRO A 254 4.57 12.78 -18.07
C PRO A 254 4.02 12.98 -19.48
N THR A 255 4.43 14.05 -20.15
CA THR A 255 4.15 14.23 -21.58
C THR A 255 4.97 13.22 -22.37
N ALA A 256 4.32 12.52 -23.30
CA ALA A 256 4.98 11.62 -24.24
C ALA A 256 6.04 12.33 -25.10
#